data_AF-A0A956BEG1-F1
#
_entry.id   AF-A0A956BEG1-F1
#
_cell.length_a   1.000
_cell.length_b   1.000
_cell.length_c   1.000
_cell.angle_alpha   90.00
_cell.angle_beta   90.00
_cell.angle_gamma   90.00
#
_symmetry.space_group_name_H-M   'P 1'
#
loop_
_entity.id
_entity.type
_entity.pdbx_description
1 polymer ?
#
loop_
_entity_poly.entity_id
_entity_poly.type
_entity_poly.pdbx_seq_one_letter_code
_entity_poly.pdbx_strand_id
1 'polypeptide(L)'
;MEPPKPTLATDHSLTGPRPGTFDEVIDRLGQRIADIGVPWSEDEFLQWARVSTAFTHPGVSSIGSLLDLPVVTSDTFRFADLTHLSRPAVRVFRTSGTSTAFRGENRVRRLDIYDVSLSVGFRLLIAGRRKRRLSRLLSVVPRESQLPDSSLSYMLERFIENEFEHSVCVVGKDGLDREALLGALEEAASAGEPTLLFATTSSAAAVLDSLRDLKNAPKLPEDSLILTTGGAKRAQGRLDGAAVDQEIGELLSGEVGSEYGMTELFSQAYRIGEGAFELPPWCAVLAIDPATGRETQGLGLLRFVDLANLQSAVSVQTADLGIAVDRQHFFYHSRAPGSVLRGCSVSFDELTEPDPGPGTPDA
;
A
#
# COMPACT_ATOMS: atom_id res chain seq x y z
N MET A 1 -35.77 23.68 -3.92
CA MET A 1 -35.28 23.73 -2.53
C MET A 1 -34.16 22.73 -2.41
N GLU A 2 -32.91 23.20 -2.35
CA GLU A 2 -31.77 22.34 -2.01
C GLU A 2 -31.99 21.78 -0.59
N PRO A 3 -31.65 20.51 -0.34
CA PRO A 3 -31.69 19.97 1.02
C PRO A 3 -30.64 20.67 1.88
N PRO A 4 -30.91 20.92 3.17
CA PRO A 4 -29.96 21.59 4.06
C PRO A 4 -28.71 20.72 4.22
N LYS A 5 -27.52 21.34 4.12
CA LYS A 5 -26.26 20.68 4.47
C LYS A 5 -26.30 20.30 5.96
N PRO A 6 -25.97 19.05 6.34
CA PRO A 6 -25.96 18.64 7.73
C PRO A 6 -24.91 19.45 8.49
N THR A 7 -25.36 20.20 9.50
CA THR A 7 -24.48 20.93 10.42
C THR A 7 -24.43 20.11 11.70
N LEU A 8 -23.25 19.58 12.03
CA LEU A 8 -23.03 18.79 13.25
C LEU A 8 -22.98 19.72 14.47
N ALA A 9 -23.69 19.35 15.53
CA ALA A 9 -23.70 20.07 16.80
C ALA A 9 -22.32 20.03 17.48
N THR A 10 -21.90 21.16 18.04
CA THR A 10 -20.61 21.32 18.73
C THR A 10 -20.77 20.97 20.22
N ASP A 11 -20.19 19.85 20.65
CA ASP A 11 -19.87 19.63 22.06
C ASP A 11 -18.52 20.32 22.37
N HIS A 12 -18.50 21.20 23.36
CA HIS A 12 -17.39 22.09 23.69
C HIS A 12 -16.35 21.48 24.64
N SER A 13 -16.41 20.18 24.93
CA SER A 13 -15.59 19.54 25.97
C SER A 13 -14.44 18.64 25.47
N LEU A 14 -14.23 18.52 24.15
CA LEU A 14 -13.25 17.58 23.58
C LEU A 14 -12.15 18.29 22.77
N THR A 15 -10.88 17.92 23.01
CA THR A 15 -9.69 18.41 22.29
C THR A 15 -9.54 17.85 20.87
N GLY A 16 -10.64 17.43 20.24
CA GLY A 16 -10.67 16.77 18.94
C GLY A 16 -11.00 17.69 17.76
N PRO A 17 -10.90 17.17 16.52
CA PRO A 17 -11.33 17.87 15.33
C PRO A 17 -12.81 18.31 15.45
N ARG A 18 -13.04 19.63 15.35
CA ARG A 18 -14.40 20.21 15.31
C ARG A 18 -15.08 19.91 13.96
N PRO A 19 -16.41 19.84 13.88
CA PRO A 19 -17.08 19.68 12.60
C PRO A 19 -16.76 20.85 11.67
N GLY A 20 -16.35 20.55 10.45
CA GLY A 20 -16.03 21.52 9.39
C GLY A 20 -16.49 20.99 8.04
N THR A 21 -16.17 21.69 6.95
CA THR A 21 -16.42 21.14 5.62
C THR A 21 -15.53 19.90 5.38
N PHE A 22 -15.94 19.02 4.47
CA PHE A 22 -15.17 17.82 4.15
C PHE A 22 -13.73 18.15 3.70
N ASP A 23 -13.55 19.24 2.95
CA ASP A 23 -12.24 19.73 2.54
C ASP A 23 -11.37 20.19 3.73
N GLU A 24 -11.94 20.97 4.65
CA GLU A 24 -11.23 21.41 5.85
C GLU A 24 -10.82 20.23 6.76
N VAL A 25 -11.65 19.19 6.83
CA VAL A 25 -11.33 17.98 7.60
C VAL A 25 -10.15 17.25 6.96
N ILE A 26 -10.14 17.10 5.62
CA ILE A 26 -9.00 16.52 4.91
C ILE A 26 -7.73 17.35 5.14
N ASP A 27 -7.80 18.67 5.02
CA ASP A 27 -6.65 19.56 5.21
C ASP A 27 -6.05 19.41 6.62
N ARG A 28 -6.91 19.40 7.65
CA ARG A 28 -6.48 19.23 9.04
C ARG A 28 -5.91 17.84 9.30
N LEU A 29 -6.48 16.79 8.72
CA LEU A 29 -5.96 15.44 8.86
C LEU A 29 -4.60 15.30 8.17
N GLY A 30 -4.46 15.84 6.96
CA GLY A 30 -3.18 15.88 6.25
C GLY A 30 -2.11 16.64 7.03
N GLN A 31 -2.45 17.79 7.61
CA GLN A 31 -1.54 18.53 8.48
C GLN A 31 -1.17 17.75 9.75
N ARG A 32 -2.11 17.00 10.31
CA ARG A 32 -1.86 16.17 11.49
C ARG A 32 -0.98 14.95 11.17
N ILE A 33 -1.19 14.32 10.01
CA ILE A 33 -0.32 13.26 9.48
C ILE A 33 1.10 13.80 9.28
N ALA A 34 1.24 15.00 8.72
CA ALA A 34 2.53 15.66 8.52
C ALA A 34 3.28 15.99 9.83
N ASP A 35 2.56 16.16 10.94
CA ASP A 35 3.16 16.47 12.25
C ASP A 35 3.63 15.21 12.98
N ILE A 36 4.77 14.68 12.52
CA ILE A 36 5.39 13.47 13.05
C ILE A 36 6.00 13.62 14.44
N GLY A 37 6.21 14.85 14.92
CA GLY A 37 6.81 15.11 16.23
C GLY A 37 5.84 14.89 17.40
N VAL A 38 4.54 14.75 17.10
CA VAL A 38 3.48 14.64 18.10
C VAL A 38 2.87 13.23 18.06
N PRO A 39 3.03 12.43 19.14
CA PRO A 39 2.44 11.10 19.22
C PRO A 39 0.93 11.11 19.07
N TRP A 40 0.37 10.09 18.42
CA TRP A 40 -1.07 9.88 18.33
C TRP A 40 -1.56 9.17 19.59
N SER A 41 -2.57 9.73 20.25
CA SER A 41 -3.28 9.02 21.33
C SER A 41 -4.42 8.18 20.76
N GLU A 42 -4.82 7.13 21.49
CA GLU A 42 -5.99 6.32 21.12
C GLU A 42 -7.28 7.16 21.05
N ASP A 43 -7.44 8.09 22.00
CA ASP A 43 -8.58 9.02 22.02
C ASP A 43 -8.59 9.93 20.79
N GLU A 44 -7.44 10.48 20.40
CA GLU A 44 -7.30 11.29 19.18
C GLU A 44 -7.64 10.47 17.93
N PHE A 45 -7.11 9.25 17.82
CA PHE A 45 -7.39 8.35 16.71
C PHE A 45 -8.90 8.08 16.58
N LEU A 46 -9.56 7.73 17.69
CA LEU A 46 -11.00 7.49 17.72
C LEU A 46 -11.82 8.74 17.38
N GLN A 47 -11.37 9.93 17.78
CA GLN A 47 -12.02 11.19 17.40
C GLN A 47 -11.95 11.42 15.88
N TRP A 48 -10.80 11.16 15.25
CA TRP A 48 -10.69 11.22 13.80
C TRP A 48 -11.57 10.18 13.12
N ALA A 49 -11.58 8.93 13.61
CA ALA A 49 -12.44 7.87 13.07
C ALA A 49 -13.94 8.22 13.16
N ARG A 50 -14.36 8.88 14.25
CA ARG A 50 -15.73 9.41 14.41
C ARG A 50 -16.06 10.46 13.37
N VAL A 51 -15.17 11.44 13.15
CA VAL A 51 -15.35 12.48 12.15
C VAL A 51 -15.45 11.87 10.76
N SER A 52 -14.59 10.90 10.43
CA SER A 52 -14.66 10.18 9.15
C SER A 52 -16.00 9.48 8.96
N THR A 53 -16.46 8.77 10.00
CA THR A 53 -17.73 8.03 9.96
C THR A 53 -18.94 8.95 9.80
N ALA A 54 -18.89 10.17 10.34
CA ALA A 54 -19.98 11.13 10.19
C ALA A 54 -20.21 11.56 8.72
N PHE A 55 -19.16 11.55 7.88
CA PHE A 55 -19.29 11.81 6.45
C PHE A 55 -19.78 10.59 5.68
N THR A 56 -19.41 9.38 6.13
CA THR A 56 -19.67 8.15 5.40
C THR A 56 -20.99 7.48 5.78
N HIS A 57 -21.39 7.59 7.04
CA HIS A 57 -22.57 6.96 7.62
C HIS A 57 -23.33 7.95 8.52
N PRO A 58 -24.03 8.94 7.95
CA PRO A 58 -24.80 9.91 8.71
C PRO A 58 -25.91 9.18 9.50
N GLY A 59 -25.76 9.08 10.82
CA GLY A 59 -26.69 8.37 11.71
C GLY A 59 -26.01 7.49 12.76
N VAL A 60 -24.74 7.14 12.56
CA VAL A 60 -23.93 6.46 13.58
C VAL A 60 -23.54 7.49 14.65
N SER A 61 -24.12 7.39 15.85
CA SER A 61 -23.94 8.37 16.93
C SER A 61 -23.05 7.88 18.08
N SER A 62 -22.73 6.59 18.16
CA SER A 62 -21.90 6.04 19.22
C SER A 62 -20.78 5.16 18.67
N ILE A 63 -19.58 5.73 18.51
CA ILE A 63 -18.34 4.97 18.24
C ILE A 63 -17.49 5.04 19.51
N GLY A 64 -17.55 4.01 20.34
CA GLY A 64 -16.76 3.90 21.57
C GLY A 64 -15.40 3.23 21.34
N SER A 65 -15.29 2.44 20.27
CA SER A 65 -14.13 1.63 19.93
C SER A 65 -13.99 1.45 18.42
N LEU A 66 -12.85 0.90 17.98
CA LEU A 66 -12.64 0.56 16.56
C LEU A 66 -13.62 -0.51 16.04
N LEU A 67 -14.17 -1.35 16.91
CA LEU A 67 -15.15 -2.37 16.54
C LEU A 67 -16.54 -1.78 16.22
N ASP A 68 -16.82 -0.56 16.69
CA ASP A 68 -18.09 0.12 16.43
C ASP A 68 -18.11 0.82 15.06
N LEU A 69 -16.96 0.87 14.37
CA LEU A 69 -16.86 1.50 13.06
C LEU A 69 -17.59 0.66 12.00
N PRO A 70 -18.42 1.29 11.14
CA PRO A 70 -18.97 0.64 9.97
C PRO A 70 -17.87 0.02 9.13
N VAL A 71 -18.02 -1.26 8.80
CA VAL A 71 -17.00 -2.03 8.11
C VAL A 71 -17.46 -2.37 6.70
N VAL A 72 -16.55 -2.22 5.74
CA VAL A 72 -16.73 -2.75 4.38
C VAL A 72 -15.75 -3.89 4.18
N THR A 73 -16.17 -4.92 3.43
CA THR A 73 -15.21 -5.92 2.98
C THR A 73 -14.42 -5.37 1.81
N SER A 74 -13.16 -5.77 1.69
CA SER A 74 -12.33 -5.32 0.58
C SER A 74 -12.94 -5.68 -0.79
N ASP A 75 -13.64 -6.81 -0.91
CA ASP A 75 -14.34 -7.18 -2.16
C ASP A 75 -15.55 -6.28 -2.49
N THR A 76 -16.07 -5.52 -1.53
CA THR A 76 -17.17 -4.56 -1.78
C THR A 76 -16.76 -3.48 -2.80
N PHE A 77 -15.47 -3.13 -2.87
CA PHE A 77 -14.93 -2.18 -3.86
C PHE A 77 -15.14 -2.62 -5.32
N ARG A 78 -15.48 -3.90 -5.58
CA ARG A 78 -15.85 -4.41 -6.92
C ARG A 78 -17.29 -4.08 -7.32
N PHE A 79 -18.15 -3.86 -6.34
CA PHE A 79 -19.61 -3.84 -6.53
C PHE A 79 -20.25 -2.51 -6.18
N ALA A 80 -19.56 -1.65 -5.43
CA ALA A 80 -20.09 -0.38 -4.98
C ALA A 80 -19.07 0.75 -5.09
N ASP A 81 -19.56 1.94 -5.38
CA ASP A 81 -18.83 3.17 -5.08
C ASP A 81 -18.87 3.38 -3.57
N LEU A 82 -17.72 3.23 -2.91
CA LEU A 82 -17.58 3.41 -1.47
C LEU A 82 -17.14 4.83 -1.09
N THR A 83 -17.21 5.75 -2.05
CA THR A 83 -16.94 7.14 -1.80
C THR A 83 -18.24 7.89 -1.50
N HIS A 84 -18.14 8.92 -0.65
CA HIS A 84 -19.28 9.78 -0.31
C HIS A 84 -19.27 11.07 -1.14
N LEU A 85 -18.70 10.96 -2.34
CA LEU A 85 -18.40 12.11 -3.17
C LEU A 85 -19.65 12.56 -3.93
N SER A 86 -20.06 13.79 -3.69
CA SER A 86 -21.05 14.49 -4.54
C SER A 86 -20.45 14.97 -5.87
N ARG A 87 -19.14 14.82 -6.07
CA ARG A 87 -18.38 15.28 -7.23
C ARG A 87 -17.58 14.13 -7.84
N PRO A 88 -17.23 14.20 -9.14
CA PRO A 88 -16.41 13.19 -9.79
C PRO A 88 -15.05 12.99 -9.11
N ALA A 89 -14.56 11.76 -9.13
CA ALA A 89 -13.20 11.43 -8.70
C ALA A 89 -12.16 12.02 -9.66
N VAL A 90 -11.01 12.45 -9.12
CA VAL A 90 -9.86 12.92 -9.92
C VAL A 90 -8.93 11.77 -10.31
N ARG A 91 -9.02 10.64 -9.59
CA ARG A 91 -8.26 9.42 -9.85
C ARG A 91 -9.09 8.20 -9.48
N VAL A 92 -8.89 7.10 -10.21
CA VAL A 92 -9.49 5.79 -9.90
C VAL A 92 -8.37 4.76 -9.87
N PHE A 93 -8.10 4.20 -8.70
CA PHE A 93 -7.17 3.07 -8.57
C PHE A 93 -7.94 1.76 -8.70
N ARG A 94 -7.34 0.78 -9.39
CA ARG A 94 -8.00 -0.49 -9.68
C ARG A 94 -7.21 -1.67 -9.13
N THR A 95 -7.88 -2.56 -8.38
CA THR A 95 -7.25 -3.79 -7.86
C THR A 95 -6.71 -4.64 -9.00
N SER A 96 -5.55 -5.22 -8.81
CA SER A 96 -4.87 -6.14 -9.72
C SER A 96 -5.78 -7.36 -10.10
N GLY A 97 -6.09 -7.63 -11.39
CA GLY A 97 -6.99 -8.73 -11.85
C GLY A 97 -7.21 -8.84 -13.39
N THR A 98 -7.31 -10.06 -13.95
CA THR A 98 -7.36 -10.34 -15.41
C THR A 98 -8.69 -10.08 -16.13
N SER A 99 -9.81 -9.91 -15.42
CA SER A 99 -11.08 -9.54 -16.06
C SER A 99 -11.43 -8.08 -15.75
N THR A 100 -11.36 -7.23 -16.77
CA THR A 100 -11.74 -5.81 -16.72
C THR A 100 -13.15 -5.59 -16.17
N ALA A 101 -14.05 -6.57 -16.30
CA ALA A 101 -15.43 -6.50 -15.83
C ALA A 101 -15.61 -6.59 -14.29
N PHE A 102 -14.59 -6.97 -13.51
CA PHE A 102 -14.75 -7.25 -12.07
C PHE A 102 -13.60 -6.74 -11.17
N ARG A 103 -12.80 -5.75 -11.62
CA ARG A 103 -11.75 -5.13 -10.79
C ARG A 103 -12.39 -4.21 -9.73
N GLY A 104 -11.88 -4.27 -8.50
CA GLY A 104 -12.27 -3.33 -7.46
C GLY A 104 -11.75 -1.94 -7.78
N GLU A 105 -12.55 -0.91 -7.51
CA GLU A 105 -12.19 0.49 -7.76
C GLU A 105 -12.16 1.28 -6.47
N ASN A 106 -11.03 1.91 -6.17
CA ASN A 106 -10.94 2.95 -5.14
C ASN A 106 -10.89 4.32 -5.83
N ARG A 107 -11.96 5.09 -5.68
CA ARG A 107 -12.12 6.39 -6.32
C ARG A 107 -11.64 7.49 -5.38
N VAL A 108 -10.85 8.41 -5.89
CA VAL A 108 -10.14 9.40 -5.08
C VAL A 108 -10.44 10.80 -5.60
N ARG A 109 -10.83 11.71 -4.71
CA ARG A 109 -11.08 13.12 -5.03
C ARG A 109 -9.88 14.01 -4.72
N ARG A 110 -9.18 13.70 -3.64
CA ARG A 110 -8.07 14.49 -3.11
C ARG A 110 -6.85 13.61 -2.92
N LEU A 111 -5.87 13.78 -3.79
CA LEU A 111 -4.64 12.98 -3.77
C LEU A 111 -3.68 13.43 -2.69
N ASP A 112 -3.76 14.67 -2.24
CA ASP A 112 -2.84 15.27 -1.26
C ASP A 112 -2.83 14.55 0.10
N ILE A 113 -3.97 14.02 0.57
CA ILE A 113 -4.00 13.19 1.78
C ILE A 113 -3.34 11.82 1.56
N TYR A 114 -3.42 11.29 0.35
CA TYR A 114 -2.71 10.06 0.00
C TYR A 114 -1.21 10.35 -0.11
N ASP A 115 -0.80 11.41 -0.81
CA ASP A 115 0.58 11.82 -0.99
C ASP A 115 1.29 12.08 0.35
N VAL A 116 0.63 12.76 1.29
CA VAL A 116 1.19 13.00 2.62
C VAL A 116 1.27 11.71 3.44
N SER A 117 0.26 10.81 3.35
CA SER A 117 0.31 9.49 4.01
C SER A 117 1.48 8.65 3.50
N LEU A 118 1.67 8.59 2.18
CA LEU A 118 2.78 7.90 1.53
C LEU A 118 4.14 8.43 2.00
N SER A 119 4.35 9.73 1.82
CA SER A 119 5.64 10.39 2.07
C SER A 119 6.02 10.31 3.55
N VAL A 120 5.06 10.62 4.43
CA VAL A 120 5.31 10.66 5.86
C VAL A 120 5.43 9.27 6.46
N GLY A 121 4.59 8.31 6.01
CA GLY A 121 4.70 6.90 6.39
C GLY A 121 6.07 6.33 6.03
N PHE A 122 6.54 6.56 4.80
CA PHE A 122 7.86 6.14 4.36
C PHE A 122 8.99 6.76 5.18
N ARG A 123 8.92 8.07 5.48
CA ARG A 123 9.93 8.73 6.33
C ARG A 123 9.95 8.18 7.75
N LEU A 124 8.80 7.95 8.35
CA LEU A 124 8.68 7.43 9.72
C LEU A 124 9.17 6.00 9.88
N LEU A 125 8.78 5.13 8.94
CA LEU A 125 8.94 3.69 9.06
C LEU A 125 10.21 3.18 8.37
N ILE A 126 10.70 3.90 7.36
CA ILE A 126 11.87 3.50 6.57
C ILE A 126 12.98 4.54 6.65
N ALA A 127 12.83 5.69 5.96
CA ALA A 127 13.96 6.57 5.67
C ALA A 127 14.59 7.19 6.93
N GLY A 128 13.77 7.61 7.90
CA GLY A 128 14.21 8.21 9.16
C GLY A 128 14.86 7.23 10.13
N ARG A 129 14.80 5.92 9.85
CA ARG A 129 15.43 4.87 10.66
C ARG A 129 16.77 4.40 10.10
N ARG A 130 17.17 4.89 8.94
CA ARG A 130 18.46 4.57 8.31
C ARG A 130 19.56 5.44 8.89
N LYS A 131 20.77 4.88 9.01
CA LYS A 131 21.96 5.66 9.43
C LYS A 131 22.41 6.62 8.33
N ARG A 132 22.36 6.16 7.07
CA ARG A 132 22.60 6.96 5.88
C ARG A 132 21.33 7.12 5.07
N ARG A 133 21.16 8.29 4.45
CA ARG A 133 20.00 8.57 3.61
C ARG A 133 19.99 7.67 2.37
N LEU A 134 18.85 7.02 2.11
CA LEU A 134 18.56 6.38 0.84
C LEU A 134 18.45 7.48 -0.23
N SER A 135 19.44 7.57 -1.11
CA SER A 135 19.55 8.68 -2.07
C SER A 135 19.09 8.26 -3.47
N ARG A 136 19.11 6.94 -3.74
CA ARG A 136 18.69 6.34 -4.99
C ARG A 136 17.49 5.41 -4.81
N LEU A 137 16.52 5.50 -5.72
CA LEU A 137 15.45 4.51 -5.88
C LEU A 137 15.61 3.78 -7.21
N LEU A 138 15.80 2.46 -7.12
CA LEU A 138 15.76 1.52 -8.23
C LEU A 138 14.40 0.82 -8.21
N SER A 139 13.45 1.31 -9.02
CA SER A 139 12.12 0.74 -9.14
C SER A 139 12.10 -0.38 -10.18
N VAL A 140 11.64 -1.56 -9.76
CA VAL A 140 11.36 -2.72 -10.63
C VAL A 140 9.84 -2.89 -10.81
N VAL A 141 9.13 -1.77 -10.83
CA VAL A 141 7.68 -1.70 -11.02
C VAL A 141 7.38 -0.71 -12.15
N PRO A 142 6.44 -1.02 -13.07
CA PRO A 142 6.07 -0.08 -14.14
C PRO A 142 5.68 1.29 -13.62
N ARG A 143 6.05 2.34 -14.37
CA ARG A 143 5.76 3.74 -14.05
C ARG A 143 4.26 4.04 -14.06
N GLU A 144 3.88 5.12 -13.40
CA GLU A 144 2.50 5.62 -13.42
C GLU A 144 1.99 5.87 -14.85
N SER A 145 2.86 6.35 -15.75
CA SER A 145 2.49 6.55 -17.16
C SER A 145 2.16 5.27 -17.93
N GLN A 146 2.65 4.12 -17.46
CA GLN A 146 2.37 2.79 -18.04
C GLN A 146 1.15 2.15 -17.37
N LEU A 147 1.02 2.31 -16.05
CA LEU A 147 -0.08 1.76 -15.25
C LEU A 147 -0.79 2.88 -14.44
N PRO A 148 -1.58 3.76 -15.08
CA PRO A 148 -2.15 4.95 -14.43
C PRO A 148 -3.20 4.64 -13.33
N ASP A 149 -3.74 3.42 -13.34
CA ASP A 149 -4.72 2.94 -12.35
C ASP A 149 -4.06 2.14 -11.20
N SER A 150 -2.73 1.96 -11.22
CA SER A 150 -1.99 1.22 -10.20
C SER A 150 -1.64 2.14 -9.03
N SER A 151 -2.20 1.86 -7.84
CA SER A 151 -1.86 2.58 -6.61
C SER A 151 -0.38 2.39 -6.21
N LEU A 152 0.22 1.26 -6.59
CA LEU A 152 1.64 0.99 -6.35
C LEU A 152 2.54 1.83 -7.28
N SER A 153 2.21 1.91 -8.56
CA SER A 153 2.94 2.75 -9.52
C SER A 153 2.81 4.22 -9.17
N TYR A 154 1.64 4.64 -8.73
CA TYR A 154 1.41 5.98 -8.17
C TYR A 154 2.30 6.26 -6.95
N MET A 155 2.36 5.33 -5.99
CA MET A 155 3.20 5.48 -4.79
C MET A 155 4.68 5.66 -5.16
N LEU A 156 5.19 4.83 -6.05
CA LEU A 156 6.60 4.90 -6.44
C LEU A 156 6.93 6.19 -7.19
N GLU A 157 6.02 6.70 -8.04
CA GLU A 157 6.24 8.00 -8.68
C GLU A 157 6.30 9.14 -7.63
N ARG A 158 5.45 9.10 -6.59
CA ARG A 158 5.54 10.06 -5.49
C ARG A 158 6.82 9.94 -4.68
N PHE A 159 7.35 8.73 -4.48
CA PHE A 159 8.67 8.55 -3.88
C PHE A 159 9.78 9.13 -4.75
N ILE A 160 9.75 8.86 -6.06
CA ILE A 160 10.71 9.43 -7.03
C ILE A 160 10.72 10.96 -6.96
N GLU A 161 9.54 11.58 -6.89
CA GLU A 161 9.40 13.04 -6.89
C GLU A 161 9.80 13.69 -5.55
N ASN A 162 9.53 13.03 -4.42
CA ASN A 162 9.55 13.68 -3.11
C ASN A 162 10.59 13.14 -2.12
N GLU A 163 11.09 11.92 -2.30
CA GLU A 163 11.95 11.25 -1.31
C GLU A 163 13.39 11.01 -1.81
N PHE A 164 13.59 10.89 -3.12
CA PHE A 164 14.86 10.46 -3.73
C PHE A 164 15.49 11.54 -4.64
N GLU A 165 16.82 11.58 -4.68
CA GLU A 165 17.57 12.48 -5.58
C GLU A 165 17.83 11.83 -6.94
N HIS A 166 18.11 10.53 -6.91
CA HIS A 166 18.37 9.73 -8.08
C HIS A 166 17.33 8.63 -8.14
N SER A 167 16.72 8.43 -9.31
CA SER A 167 15.70 7.41 -9.46
C SER A 167 15.73 6.84 -10.87
N VAL A 168 15.62 5.53 -10.95
CA VAL A 168 15.55 4.80 -12.21
C VAL A 168 14.47 3.74 -12.11
N CYS A 169 13.62 3.70 -13.14
CA CYS A 169 12.71 2.59 -13.35
C CYS A 169 13.33 1.68 -14.39
N VAL A 170 13.51 0.41 -14.05
CA VAL A 170 14.15 -0.60 -14.93
C VAL A 170 13.13 -1.56 -15.53
N VAL A 171 11.86 -1.15 -15.59
CA VAL A 171 10.80 -1.89 -16.27
C VAL A 171 10.32 -1.09 -17.47
N GLY A 172 10.60 -1.63 -18.66
CA GLY A 172 10.13 -1.11 -19.93
C GLY A 172 8.81 -1.73 -20.37
N LYS A 173 8.43 -1.45 -21.62
CA LYS A 173 7.27 -2.07 -22.27
C LYS A 173 7.43 -3.59 -22.44
N ASP A 174 8.66 -4.08 -22.54
CA ASP A 174 9.01 -5.49 -22.80
C ASP A 174 9.48 -6.22 -21.52
N GLY A 175 9.11 -5.71 -20.34
CA GLY A 175 9.54 -6.26 -19.05
C GLY A 175 10.83 -5.62 -18.49
N LEU A 176 11.64 -6.41 -17.77
CA LEU A 176 12.83 -5.98 -17.03
C LEU A 176 13.90 -5.61 -18.05
N ASP A 177 14.30 -4.34 -18.02
CA ASP A 177 15.47 -3.89 -18.73
C ASP A 177 16.72 -4.32 -17.95
N ARG A 178 17.29 -5.46 -18.36
CA ARG A 178 18.47 -6.05 -17.73
C ARG A 178 19.68 -5.14 -17.81
N GLU A 179 19.85 -4.41 -18.92
CA GLU A 179 21.00 -3.52 -19.10
C GLU A 179 20.87 -2.31 -18.16
N ALA A 180 19.68 -1.71 -18.10
CA ALA A 180 19.41 -0.61 -17.18
C ALA A 180 19.52 -1.05 -15.70
N LEU A 181 19.06 -2.26 -15.36
CA LEU A 181 19.23 -2.85 -14.02
C LEU A 181 20.72 -2.95 -13.65
N LEU A 182 21.54 -3.54 -14.52
CA LEU A 182 22.96 -3.70 -14.26
C LEU A 182 23.69 -2.37 -14.14
N GLY A 183 23.45 -1.45 -15.08
CA GLY A 183 24.04 -0.11 -15.04
C GLY A 183 23.67 0.63 -13.75
N ALA A 184 22.41 0.59 -13.33
CA ALA A 184 21.96 1.24 -12.10
C ALA A 184 22.61 0.66 -10.84
N LEU A 185 22.78 -0.68 -10.78
CA LEU A 185 23.44 -1.35 -9.67
C LEU A 185 24.95 -1.04 -9.63
N GLU A 186 25.62 -1.01 -10.78
CA GLU A 186 27.04 -0.65 -10.90
C GLU A 186 27.31 0.81 -10.53
N GLU A 187 26.44 1.73 -10.95
CA GLU A 187 26.50 3.14 -10.56
C GLU A 187 26.34 3.31 -9.05
N ALA A 188 25.32 2.69 -8.46
CA ALA A 188 25.07 2.74 -7.02
C ALA A 188 26.28 2.23 -6.22
N ALA A 189 26.82 1.07 -6.64
CA ALA A 189 27.99 0.46 -6.01
C ALA A 189 29.23 1.37 -6.11
N SER A 190 29.47 1.95 -7.28
CA SER A 190 30.64 2.81 -7.54
C SER A 190 30.56 4.14 -6.80
N ALA A 191 29.36 4.73 -6.68
CA ALA A 191 29.13 5.97 -5.96
C ALA A 191 29.03 5.77 -4.44
N GLY A 192 28.84 4.53 -3.98
CA GLY A 192 28.62 4.23 -2.56
C GLY A 192 27.30 4.79 -2.03
N GLU A 193 26.31 5.03 -2.89
CA GLU A 193 25.01 5.62 -2.59
C GLU A 193 24.03 4.56 -2.04
N PRO A 194 23.57 4.68 -0.77
CA PRO A 194 22.53 3.80 -0.25
C PRO A 194 21.28 3.86 -1.15
N THR A 195 20.86 2.69 -1.60
CA THR A 195 19.83 2.53 -2.62
C THR A 195 18.65 1.76 -2.07
N LEU A 196 17.43 2.22 -2.38
CA LEU A 196 16.22 1.44 -2.25
C LEU A 196 15.96 0.70 -3.56
N LEU A 197 16.02 -0.63 -3.57
CA LEU A 197 15.45 -1.44 -4.64
C LEU A 197 14.01 -1.78 -4.25
N PHE A 198 13.03 -1.34 -5.04
CA PHE A 198 11.62 -1.64 -4.78
C PHE A 198 11.05 -2.54 -5.88
N ALA A 199 10.47 -3.67 -5.49
CA ALA A 199 10.00 -4.69 -6.43
C ALA A 199 8.70 -5.35 -5.93
N THR A 200 7.84 -5.83 -6.83
CA THR A 200 6.92 -6.92 -6.44
C THR A 200 7.71 -8.20 -6.24
N THR A 201 7.25 -9.16 -5.43
CA THR A 201 7.98 -10.43 -5.26
C THR A 201 8.20 -11.19 -6.57
N SER A 202 7.29 -11.08 -7.55
CA SER A 202 7.50 -11.66 -8.88
C SER A 202 8.61 -10.94 -9.66
N SER A 203 8.65 -9.61 -9.63
CA SER A 203 9.72 -8.83 -10.26
C SER A 203 11.08 -9.00 -9.55
N ALA A 204 11.10 -9.20 -8.23
CA ALA A 204 12.30 -9.55 -7.48
C ALA A 204 12.85 -10.93 -7.93
N ALA A 205 11.97 -11.90 -8.17
CA ALA A 205 12.37 -13.19 -8.74
C ALA A 205 12.93 -13.05 -10.17
N ALA A 206 12.39 -12.14 -10.98
CA ALA A 206 12.93 -11.83 -12.31
C ALA A 206 14.31 -11.16 -12.22
N VAL A 207 14.54 -10.29 -11.22
CA VAL A 207 15.85 -9.71 -10.93
C VAL A 207 16.85 -10.81 -10.57
N LEU A 208 16.47 -11.75 -9.70
CA LEU A 208 17.30 -12.91 -9.36
C LEU A 208 17.68 -13.71 -10.61
N ASP A 209 16.70 -14.12 -11.41
CA ASP A 209 16.94 -14.88 -12.64
C ASP A 209 17.86 -14.13 -13.62
N SER A 210 17.75 -12.80 -13.70
CA SER A 210 18.59 -11.96 -14.55
C SER A 210 20.05 -11.86 -14.09
N LEU A 211 20.30 -11.98 -12.79
CA LEU A 211 21.60 -11.77 -12.16
C LEU A 211 22.32 -13.07 -11.74
N ARG A 212 21.62 -14.20 -11.63
CA ARG A 212 22.14 -15.49 -11.12
C ARG A 212 23.39 -16.01 -11.83
N ASP A 213 23.51 -15.80 -13.13
CA ASP A 213 24.66 -16.28 -13.93
C ASP A 213 25.89 -15.36 -13.84
N LEU A 214 25.78 -14.21 -13.17
CA LEU A 214 26.87 -13.27 -13.02
C LEU A 214 27.79 -13.69 -11.87
N LYS A 215 29.04 -14.05 -12.22
CA LYS A 215 30.07 -14.40 -11.22
C LYS A 215 30.28 -13.30 -10.16
N ASN A 216 30.14 -12.04 -10.56
CA ASN A 216 30.32 -10.86 -9.71
C ASN A 216 29.15 -9.89 -9.91
N ALA A 217 27.94 -10.27 -9.47
CA ALA A 217 26.84 -9.31 -9.42
C ALA A 217 27.23 -8.08 -8.56
N PRO A 218 26.90 -6.84 -8.99
CA PRO A 218 27.21 -5.66 -8.20
C PRO A 218 26.55 -5.73 -6.83
N LYS A 219 27.28 -5.28 -5.80
CA LYS A 219 26.78 -5.23 -4.42
C LYS A 219 26.26 -3.84 -4.13
N LEU A 220 25.09 -3.77 -3.51
CA LEU A 220 24.53 -2.52 -3.03
C LEU A 220 25.40 -1.99 -1.87
N PRO A 221 25.56 -0.66 -1.75
CA PRO A 221 26.27 -0.05 -0.62
C PRO A 221 25.63 -0.37 0.73
N GLU A 222 26.41 -0.28 1.80
CA GLU A 222 25.88 -0.37 3.17
C GLU A 222 24.74 0.64 3.40
N ASP A 223 23.77 0.24 4.23
CA ASP A 223 22.48 0.89 4.47
C ASP A 223 21.48 0.88 3.29
N SER A 224 21.79 0.19 2.18
CA SER A 224 20.80 -0.09 1.13
C SER A 224 19.70 -1.03 1.62
N LEU A 225 18.52 -0.90 1.00
CA LEU A 225 17.32 -1.65 1.35
C LEU A 225 16.67 -2.23 0.09
N ILE A 226 16.21 -3.46 0.18
CA ILE A 226 15.41 -4.14 -0.82
C ILE A 226 14.02 -4.30 -0.23
N LEU A 227 13.03 -3.56 -0.75
CA LEU A 227 11.63 -3.71 -0.37
C LEU A 227 10.87 -4.50 -1.42
N THR A 228 10.33 -5.64 -1.00
CA THR A 228 9.42 -6.43 -1.84
C THR A 228 7.97 -6.22 -1.42
N THR A 229 7.04 -6.28 -2.38
CA THR A 229 5.59 -6.23 -2.11
C THR A 229 4.83 -7.36 -2.79
N GLY A 230 3.70 -7.73 -2.19
CA GLY A 230 2.80 -8.77 -2.69
C GLY A 230 3.21 -10.18 -2.31
N GLY A 231 2.33 -11.14 -2.61
CA GLY A 231 2.60 -12.57 -2.43
C GLY A 231 2.85 -13.22 -3.79
N ALA A 232 4.02 -13.83 -3.98
CA ALA A 232 4.37 -14.39 -5.27
C ALA A 232 3.50 -15.60 -5.67
N LYS A 233 3.16 -15.67 -6.95
CA LYS A 233 2.73 -16.88 -7.66
C LYS A 233 3.54 -16.99 -8.93
N ARG A 234 4.20 -18.13 -9.17
CA ARG A 234 4.46 -18.55 -10.55
C ARG A 234 3.25 -19.35 -11.01
N ALA A 235 2.89 -19.22 -12.29
CA ALA A 235 2.00 -20.19 -12.89
C ALA A 235 2.55 -21.60 -12.59
N GLN A 236 1.70 -22.50 -12.08
CA GLN A 236 2.01 -23.87 -11.65
C GLN A 236 2.83 -24.06 -10.34
N GLY A 237 3.12 -23.00 -9.57
CA GLY A 237 3.76 -23.14 -8.26
C GLY A 237 3.88 -21.81 -7.52
N ARG A 238 3.50 -21.76 -6.24
CA ARG A 238 3.69 -20.55 -5.43
C ARG A 238 5.18 -20.38 -5.14
N LEU A 239 5.78 -19.29 -5.58
CA LEU A 239 7.12 -18.91 -5.15
C LEU A 239 7.07 -18.63 -3.64
N ASP A 240 8.09 -19.09 -2.93
CA ASP A 240 8.27 -18.72 -1.53
C ASP A 240 8.87 -17.31 -1.47
N GLY A 241 8.06 -16.32 -1.08
CA GLY A 241 8.49 -14.94 -0.99
C GLY A 241 9.64 -14.73 -0.01
N ALA A 242 9.67 -15.49 1.09
CA ALA A 242 10.78 -15.42 2.04
C ALA A 242 12.09 -15.94 1.43
N ALA A 243 12.01 -16.98 0.59
CA ALA A 243 13.17 -17.48 -0.14
C ALA A 243 13.68 -16.49 -1.20
N VAL A 244 12.77 -15.82 -1.92
CA VAL A 244 13.13 -14.76 -2.88
C VAL A 244 13.81 -13.60 -2.16
N ASP A 245 13.22 -13.15 -1.05
CA ASP A 245 13.76 -12.08 -0.21
C ASP A 245 15.16 -12.44 0.31
N GLN A 246 15.34 -13.65 0.83
CA GLN A 246 16.65 -14.11 1.31
C GLN A 246 17.69 -14.12 0.18
N GLU A 247 17.37 -14.74 -0.96
CA GLU A 247 18.32 -14.89 -2.06
C GLU A 247 18.72 -13.55 -2.66
N ILE A 248 17.78 -12.61 -2.82
CA ILE A 248 18.10 -11.29 -3.38
C ILE A 248 18.91 -10.44 -2.40
N GLY A 249 18.62 -10.57 -1.10
CA GLY A 249 19.42 -9.96 -0.04
C GLY A 249 20.87 -10.45 -0.04
N GLU A 250 21.09 -11.77 -0.16
CA GLU A 250 22.42 -12.36 -0.26
C GLU A 250 23.15 -11.94 -1.56
N LEU A 251 22.44 -11.98 -2.69
CA LEU A 251 22.99 -11.66 -4.00
C LEU A 251 23.42 -10.20 -4.11
N LEU A 252 22.64 -9.26 -3.58
CA LEU A 252 22.92 -7.83 -3.67
C LEU A 252 23.56 -7.25 -2.40
N SER A 253 23.66 -8.02 -1.32
CA SER A 253 24.14 -7.57 0.00
C SER A 253 23.33 -6.39 0.57
N GLY A 254 22.04 -6.33 0.26
CA GLY A 254 21.10 -5.35 0.81
C GLY A 254 20.34 -5.91 2.02
N GLU A 255 19.95 -5.03 2.94
CA GLU A 255 18.93 -5.39 3.94
C GLU A 255 17.60 -5.61 3.24
N VAL A 256 16.81 -6.58 3.69
CA VAL A 256 15.55 -6.94 3.02
C VAL A 256 14.37 -6.61 3.92
N GLY A 257 13.33 -6.08 3.30
CA GLY A 257 12.06 -5.86 3.95
C GLY A 257 10.89 -6.11 3.01
N SER A 258 9.70 -6.12 3.59
CA SER A 258 8.45 -6.27 2.86
C SER A 258 7.57 -5.05 3.09
N GLU A 259 6.87 -4.64 2.05
CA GLU A 259 5.76 -3.71 2.11
C GLU A 259 4.44 -4.49 2.02
N TYR A 260 3.46 -4.07 2.81
CA TYR A 260 2.08 -4.52 2.70
C TYR A 260 1.19 -3.31 2.41
N GLY A 261 0.46 -3.43 1.30
CA GLY A 261 -0.49 -2.43 0.85
C GLY A 261 -1.56 -3.05 -0.04
N MET A 262 -2.59 -2.28 -0.35
CA MET A 262 -3.68 -2.67 -1.23
C MET A 262 -4.36 -1.45 -1.82
N THR A 263 -5.05 -1.59 -2.94
CA THR A 263 -5.76 -0.49 -3.60
C THR A 263 -6.77 0.21 -2.68
N GLU A 264 -7.33 -0.52 -1.73
CA GLU A 264 -8.33 -0.04 -0.78
C GLU A 264 -7.74 0.75 0.39
N LEU A 265 -6.43 0.77 0.61
CA LEU A 265 -5.77 1.48 1.70
C LEU A 265 -4.87 2.59 1.16
N PHE A 266 -4.76 3.69 1.89
CA PHE A 266 -3.87 4.82 1.60
C PHE A 266 -2.65 4.86 2.52
N SER A 267 -2.58 3.96 3.49
CA SER A 267 -1.45 3.73 4.37
C SER A 267 -0.79 2.37 4.09
N GLN A 268 0.55 2.35 4.09
CA GLN A 268 1.39 1.17 3.88
C GLN A 268 1.91 0.66 5.20
N ALA A 269 2.03 -0.65 5.33
CA ALA A 269 2.77 -1.26 6.41
C ALA A 269 4.13 -1.74 5.91
N TYR A 270 5.15 -1.68 6.75
CA TYR A 270 6.49 -2.15 6.40
C TYR A 270 7.04 -3.11 7.45
N ARG A 271 7.83 -4.08 7.01
CA ARG A 271 8.59 -5.00 7.85
C ARG A 271 10.03 -5.02 7.35
N ILE A 272 11.01 -4.78 8.23
CA ILE A 272 12.44 -4.88 7.89
C ILE A 272 13.02 -6.08 8.62
N GLY A 273 13.67 -6.98 7.88
CA GLY A 273 14.11 -8.27 8.39
C GLY A 273 12.96 -9.13 8.91
N GLU A 274 13.22 -9.91 9.95
CA GLU A 274 12.22 -10.76 10.60
C GLU A 274 11.38 -9.94 11.60
N GLY A 275 10.06 -10.17 11.62
CA GLY A 275 9.19 -9.49 12.59
C GLY A 275 7.77 -9.24 12.10
N ALA A 276 7.05 -8.39 12.85
CA ALA A 276 5.73 -7.92 12.48
C ALA A 276 5.85 -6.77 11.46
N PHE A 277 4.84 -6.64 10.59
CA PHE A 277 4.61 -5.41 9.86
C PHE A 277 4.21 -4.30 10.82
N GLU A 278 4.72 -3.10 10.58
CA GLU A 278 4.42 -1.89 11.33
C GLU A 278 3.64 -0.91 10.44
N LEU A 279 2.55 -0.38 10.97
CA LEU A 279 1.68 0.63 10.36
C LEU A 279 2.02 2.03 10.86
N PRO A 280 1.74 3.07 10.06
CA PRO A 280 1.86 4.44 10.54
C PRO A 280 0.80 4.73 11.61
N PRO A 281 1.01 5.73 12.49
CA PRO A 281 0.13 5.99 13.63
C PRO A 281 -1.35 6.32 13.30
N TRP A 282 -1.63 6.72 12.06
CA TRP A 282 -2.99 7.00 11.56
C TRP A 282 -3.67 5.79 10.89
N CYS A 283 -3.04 4.62 10.92
CA CYS A 283 -3.62 3.36 10.48
C CYS A 283 -3.54 2.33 11.62
N ALA A 284 -4.65 1.65 11.89
CA ALA A 284 -4.75 0.64 12.92
C ALA A 284 -5.15 -0.74 12.38
N VAL A 285 -4.73 -1.80 13.04
CA VAL A 285 -5.07 -3.18 12.70
C VAL A 285 -5.83 -3.89 13.83
N LEU A 286 -6.76 -4.76 13.43
CA LEU A 286 -7.42 -5.75 14.29
C LEU A 286 -7.36 -7.12 13.61
N ALA A 287 -7.32 -8.19 14.41
CA ALA A 287 -7.58 -9.55 13.93
C ALA A 287 -8.99 -9.97 14.33
N ILE A 288 -9.83 -10.34 13.35
CA ILE A 288 -11.24 -10.69 13.57
C ILE A 288 -11.43 -12.18 13.36
N ASP A 289 -11.95 -12.88 14.37
CA ASP A 289 -12.32 -14.28 14.24
C ASP A 289 -13.52 -14.42 13.27
N PRO A 290 -13.36 -15.11 12.12
CA PRO A 290 -14.41 -15.22 11.12
C PRO A 290 -15.64 -15.99 11.62
N ALA A 291 -15.51 -16.83 12.65
CA ALA A 291 -16.63 -17.59 13.20
C ALA A 291 -17.51 -16.76 14.13
N THR A 292 -16.90 -15.82 14.87
CA THR A 292 -17.61 -15.05 15.90
C THR A 292 -17.83 -13.58 15.52
N GLY A 293 -17.09 -13.07 14.52
CA GLY A 293 -17.08 -11.66 14.15
C GLY A 293 -16.46 -10.73 15.20
N ARG A 294 -15.81 -11.30 16.22
CA ARG A 294 -15.17 -10.56 17.33
C ARG A 294 -13.68 -10.46 17.13
N GLU A 295 -13.08 -9.46 17.78
CA GLU A 295 -11.63 -9.36 17.85
C GLU A 295 -11.02 -10.57 18.56
N THR A 296 -9.90 -11.06 18.04
CA THR A 296 -9.11 -12.17 18.59
C THR A 296 -7.65 -11.78 18.72
N GLN A 297 -6.97 -12.35 19.72
CA GLN A 297 -5.51 -12.25 19.89
C GLN A 297 -4.76 -13.34 19.10
N GLY A 298 -5.50 -14.30 18.52
CA GLY A 298 -4.96 -15.37 17.70
C GLY A 298 -5.04 -15.05 16.21
N LEU A 299 -4.95 -16.10 15.39
CA LEU A 299 -5.14 -15.98 13.94
C LEU A 299 -6.57 -15.54 13.63
N GLY A 300 -6.73 -14.45 12.89
CA GLY A 300 -8.00 -13.91 12.44
C GLY A 300 -7.87 -13.21 11.09
N LEU A 301 -9.00 -12.78 10.53
CA LEU A 301 -9.03 -11.92 9.35
C LEU A 301 -8.60 -10.51 9.74
N LEU A 302 -7.57 -9.99 9.09
CA LEU A 302 -7.07 -8.65 9.32
C LEU A 302 -8.11 -7.61 8.88
N ARG A 303 -8.38 -6.67 9.78
CA ARG A 303 -9.18 -5.47 9.52
C ARG A 303 -8.29 -4.26 9.74
N PHE A 304 -8.26 -3.37 8.76
CA PHE A 304 -7.52 -2.12 8.87
C PHE A 304 -8.48 -0.96 9.05
N VAL A 305 -8.15 -0.07 9.99
CA VAL A 305 -8.79 1.23 10.15
C VAL A 305 -7.78 2.29 9.71
N ASP A 306 -7.95 2.81 8.49
CA ASP A 306 -7.05 3.78 7.88
C ASP A 306 -7.70 5.16 7.85
N LEU A 307 -7.18 6.11 8.64
CA LEU A 307 -7.75 7.45 8.67
C LEU A 307 -7.49 8.22 7.36
N ALA A 308 -6.42 7.90 6.62
CA ALA A 308 -6.14 8.53 5.33
C ALA A 308 -7.23 8.20 4.29
N ASN A 309 -7.97 7.10 4.48
CA ASN A 309 -9.14 6.73 3.67
C ASN A 309 -10.40 7.57 3.94
N LEU A 310 -10.31 8.75 4.56
CA LEU A 310 -11.43 9.62 4.90
C LEU A 310 -12.42 9.89 3.73
N GLN A 311 -11.96 9.78 2.49
CA GLN A 311 -12.78 9.96 1.28
C GLN A 311 -13.38 8.68 0.68
N SER A 312 -13.04 7.53 1.24
CA SER A 312 -13.58 6.21 0.92
C SER A 312 -13.97 5.50 2.23
N ALA A 313 -13.73 4.21 2.35
CA ALA A 313 -14.01 3.46 3.56
C ALA A 313 -12.81 3.44 4.51
N VAL A 314 -12.97 4.00 5.71
CA VAL A 314 -11.93 4.01 6.74
C VAL A 314 -11.71 2.67 7.41
N SER A 315 -12.72 1.79 7.50
CA SER A 315 -12.62 0.46 8.12
C SER A 315 -12.84 -0.63 7.07
N VAL A 316 -11.75 -1.31 6.71
CA VAL A 316 -11.72 -2.31 5.64
C VAL A 316 -11.40 -3.68 6.23
N GLN A 317 -12.37 -4.59 6.18
CA GLN A 317 -12.18 -6.00 6.45
C GLN A 317 -11.53 -6.66 5.24
N THR A 318 -10.30 -7.16 5.40
CA THR A 318 -9.61 -7.88 4.32
C THR A 318 -9.96 -9.37 4.36
N ALA A 319 -9.51 -10.08 3.32
CA ALA A 319 -9.51 -11.54 3.28
C ALA A 319 -8.15 -12.12 3.71
N ASP A 320 -7.27 -11.31 4.29
CA ASP A 320 -5.94 -11.73 4.73
C ASP A 320 -6.00 -12.23 6.17
N LEU A 321 -5.38 -13.38 6.42
CA LEU A 321 -5.24 -13.99 7.72
C LEU A 321 -3.94 -13.51 8.37
N GLY A 322 -4.02 -13.15 9.65
CA GLY A 322 -2.88 -12.69 10.41
C GLY A 322 -3.16 -12.61 11.90
N ILE A 323 -2.16 -12.18 12.65
CA ILE A 323 -2.21 -11.96 14.10
C ILE A 323 -1.91 -10.49 14.34
N ALA A 324 -2.84 -9.74 14.92
CA ALA A 324 -2.58 -8.40 15.40
C ALA A 324 -1.86 -8.49 16.76
N VAL A 325 -0.65 -7.93 16.83
CA VAL A 325 0.15 -7.87 18.08
C VAL A 325 -0.35 -6.71 18.93
N ASP A 326 -0.57 -5.58 18.29
CA ASP A 326 -1.22 -4.40 18.84
C ASP A 326 -1.93 -3.64 17.71
N ARG A 327 -2.26 -2.36 17.91
CA ARG A 327 -2.94 -1.54 16.91
C ARG A 327 -2.07 -1.15 15.72
N GLN A 328 -0.76 -1.18 15.81
CA GLN A 328 0.16 -0.78 14.74
C GLN A 328 0.99 -1.96 14.21
N HIS A 329 1.03 -3.09 14.91
CA HIS A 329 1.87 -4.23 14.56
C HIS A 329 1.05 -5.49 14.26
N PHE A 330 1.35 -6.17 13.17
CA PHE A 330 0.72 -7.46 12.85
C PHE A 330 1.65 -8.42 12.10
N PHE A 331 1.40 -9.72 12.25
CA PHE A 331 1.97 -10.76 11.39
C PHE A 331 0.98 -11.12 10.29
N TYR A 332 1.41 -11.01 9.04
CA TYR A 332 0.70 -11.59 7.90
C TYR A 332 0.98 -13.10 7.82
N HIS A 333 -0.05 -13.91 7.60
CA HIS A 333 0.10 -15.35 7.46
C HIS A 333 -0.19 -15.82 6.03
N SER A 334 -1.40 -15.58 5.56
CA SER A 334 -1.85 -16.02 4.24
C SER A 334 -3.14 -15.32 3.87
N ARG A 335 -3.76 -15.73 2.77
CA ARG A 335 -5.09 -15.30 2.40
C ARG A 335 -6.10 -16.39 2.69
N ALA A 336 -7.29 -16.02 3.15
CA ALA A 336 -8.35 -16.96 3.48
C ALA A 336 -8.73 -17.83 2.26
N PRO A 337 -8.92 -19.15 2.46
CA PRO A 337 -9.35 -20.06 1.39
C PRO A 337 -10.66 -19.59 0.74
N GLY A 338 -10.78 -19.73 -0.58
CA GLY A 338 -12.00 -19.35 -1.32
C GLY A 338 -12.17 -17.84 -1.59
N SER A 339 -11.25 -17.00 -1.10
CA SER A 339 -11.24 -15.56 -1.45
C SER A 339 -10.83 -15.35 -2.92
N VAL A 340 -11.49 -14.41 -3.62
CA VAL A 340 -11.14 -14.06 -5.01
C VAL A 340 -9.73 -13.52 -5.04
N LEU A 341 -8.76 -14.27 -5.59
CA LEU A 341 -7.33 -13.94 -5.60
C LEU A 341 -7.08 -12.45 -5.90
N ARG A 342 -6.52 -11.72 -4.91
CA ARG A 342 -5.98 -10.37 -5.09
C ARG A 342 -4.53 -10.55 -5.49
N GLY A 343 -4.25 -10.35 -6.77
CA GLY A 343 -2.92 -10.60 -7.31
C GLY A 343 -3.03 -11.02 -8.77
N CYS A 344 -3.41 -10.07 -9.61
CA CYS A 344 -2.75 -9.92 -10.90
C CYS A 344 -2.08 -8.56 -10.82
N SER A 345 -1.01 -8.42 -10.02
CA SER A 345 0.01 -7.44 -10.37
C SER A 345 0.20 -7.66 -11.86
N VAL A 346 -0.10 -6.66 -12.71
CA VAL A 346 0.00 -6.82 -14.17
C VAL A 346 1.31 -7.53 -14.40
N SER A 347 1.21 -8.79 -14.80
CA SER A 347 2.33 -9.68 -14.58
C SER A 347 3.46 -9.14 -15.43
N PHE A 348 4.67 -9.30 -14.92
CA PHE A 348 5.85 -9.14 -15.73
C PHE A 348 5.71 -9.88 -17.08
N ASP A 349 4.99 -11.01 -17.06
CA ASP A 349 4.61 -11.81 -18.23
C ASP A 349 3.59 -11.10 -19.16
N GLU A 350 2.61 -10.35 -18.64
CA GLU A 350 1.58 -9.63 -19.43
C GLU A 350 2.17 -8.47 -20.27
N LEU A 351 3.34 -7.95 -19.90
CA LEU A 351 4.09 -6.98 -20.71
C LEU A 351 4.95 -7.65 -21.80
N THR A 352 5.15 -8.97 -21.73
CA THR A 352 6.03 -9.73 -22.64
C THR A 352 5.29 -10.62 -23.63
N GLU A 353 3.98 -10.85 -23.46
CA GLU A 353 3.20 -11.62 -24.42
C GLU A 353 2.68 -10.74 -25.57
N PRO A 354 2.94 -11.10 -26.84
CA PRO A 354 2.35 -10.40 -27.98
C PRO A 354 0.84 -10.61 -28.00
N ASP A 355 0.09 -9.52 -28.22
CA ASP A 355 -1.35 -9.50 -28.43
C ASP A 355 -1.77 -10.66 -29.37
N PRO A 356 -2.57 -11.64 -28.91
CA PRO A 356 -3.13 -12.63 -29.81
C PRO A 356 -4.20 -11.89 -30.61
N GLY A 357 -3.77 -11.33 -31.75
CA GLY A 357 -4.62 -10.61 -32.68
C GLY A 357 -5.90 -11.38 -32.99
N PRO A 358 -6.97 -10.68 -33.41
CA PRO A 358 -8.30 -11.24 -33.50
C PRO A 358 -8.27 -12.53 -34.33
N GLY A 359 -8.51 -13.66 -33.65
CA GLY A 359 -8.52 -14.98 -34.25
C GLY A 359 -9.42 -14.97 -35.48
N THR A 360 -8.84 -15.37 -36.61
CA THR A 360 -9.59 -15.64 -37.83
C THR A 360 -10.67 -16.68 -37.51
N PRO A 361 -11.94 -16.44 -37.86
CA PRO A 361 -12.96 -17.48 -37.73
C PRO A 361 -12.64 -18.57 -38.75
N ASP A 362 -12.31 -19.76 -38.24
CA ASP A 362 -12.15 -20.96 -39.08
C ASP A 362 -13.47 -21.28 -39.80
N ALA A 363 -13.32 -21.63 -41.07
CA ALA A 363 -14.37 -21.92 -42.05
C ALA A 363 -14.95 -23.34 -41.93
#